data_AF-A0A9W5X397-F1
#
_entry.id   AF-A0A9W5X397-F1
#
_cell.length_a   1.000
_cell.length_b   1.000
_cell.length_c   1.000
_cell.angle_alpha   90.00
_cell.angle_beta   90.00
_cell.angle_gamma   90.00
#
_symmetry.space_group_name_H-M   'P 1'
#
loop_
_entity.id
_entity.type
_entity.pdbx_description
1 polymer ?
#
loop_
_entity_poly.entity_id
_entity_poly.type
_entity_poly.pdbx_seq_one_letter_code
_entity_poly.pdbx_strand_id
1 'polypeptide(L)'
;MFSEVRDLLGDEAASEYLSATTSCSHTGAKTYGISRRAQCGVCFGCLLRKASFIASGVTDRTEYIDPNGDERVANWLKSKSVEAAMRDFLSTELREEDLATMRIPNTIRLADAAALCNRAMDELRGLSL
;
A
#
# COMPACT_ATOMS: atom_id res chain seq x y z
N MET A 1 9.07 -5.63 -7.72
CA MET A 1 9.08 -4.27 -8.28
C MET A 1 9.93 -3.28 -7.49
N PHE A 2 9.61 -2.92 -6.23
CA PHE A 2 10.42 -1.91 -5.51
C PHE A 2 11.87 -2.38 -5.31
N SER A 3 12.07 -3.66 -5.02
CA SER A 3 13.39 -4.31 -5.00
C SER A 3 14.10 -4.21 -6.34
N GLU A 4 13.42 -4.47 -7.47
CA GLU A 4 14.01 -4.35 -8.81
C GLU A 4 14.45 -2.92 -9.13
N VAL A 5 13.67 -1.91 -8.72
CA VAL A 5 14.05 -0.50 -8.90
C VAL A 5 15.28 -0.15 -8.05
N ARG A 6 15.34 -0.64 -6.82
CA ARG A 6 16.52 -0.53 -5.95
C ARG A 6 17.74 -1.21 -6.57
N ASP A 7 17.59 -2.43 -7.06
CA ASP A 7 18.69 -3.20 -7.66
C ASP A 7 19.21 -2.53 -8.94
N LEU A 8 18.35 -1.78 -9.66
CA LEU A 8 18.73 -1.03 -10.86
C LEU A 8 19.37 0.34 -10.58
N LEU A 9 18.85 1.09 -9.60
CA LEU A 9 19.22 2.49 -9.37
C LEU A 9 20.13 2.70 -8.15
N GLY A 10 20.22 1.70 -7.26
CA GLY A 10 20.78 1.83 -5.92
C GLY A 10 19.79 2.43 -4.91
N ASP A 11 20.09 2.27 -3.63
CA ASP A 11 19.18 2.56 -2.52
C ASP A 11 18.66 4.01 -2.52
N GLU A 12 19.57 4.98 -2.64
CA GLU A 12 19.25 6.40 -2.51
C GLU A 12 18.38 6.89 -3.68
N ALA A 13 18.80 6.58 -4.92
CA ALA A 13 18.06 6.98 -6.11
C ALA A 13 16.71 6.27 -6.22
N ALA A 14 16.62 5.00 -5.78
CA ALA A 14 15.34 4.30 -5.70
C ALA A 14 14.42 4.91 -4.63
N SER A 15 14.95 5.27 -3.46
CA SER A 15 14.19 5.96 -2.42
C SER A 15 13.62 7.27 -2.93
N GLU A 16 14.44 8.12 -3.56
CA GLU A 16 14.00 9.39 -4.13
C GLU A 16 12.92 9.19 -5.21
N TYR A 17 13.20 8.33 -6.20
CA TYR A 17 12.30 8.08 -7.33
C TYR A 17 10.95 7.51 -6.87
N LEU A 18 10.97 6.44 -6.08
CA LEU A 18 9.74 5.78 -5.62
C LEU A 18 8.95 6.70 -4.69
N SER A 19 9.62 7.44 -3.80
CA SER A 19 8.96 8.39 -2.88
C SER A 19 8.25 9.53 -3.60
N ALA A 20 8.72 9.93 -4.78
CA ALA A 20 8.09 10.95 -5.61
C ALA A 20 6.84 10.46 -6.38
N THR A 21 6.62 9.15 -6.49
CA THR A 21 5.43 8.58 -7.14
C THR A 21 4.16 8.73 -6.27
N THR A 22 2.98 8.62 -6.88
CA THR A 22 1.69 8.72 -6.19
C THR A 22 0.89 7.42 -6.26
N SER A 23 0.37 6.98 -5.11
CA SER A 23 -0.46 5.76 -5.00
C SER A 23 -1.83 6.02 -4.33
N CYS A 24 -2.00 7.18 -3.69
CA CYS A 24 -3.20 7.58 -2.98
C CYS A 24 -4.39 7.68 -3.93
N SER A 25 -5.52 7.08 -3.54
CA SER A 25 -6.78 7.13 -4.30
C SER A 25 -7.65 8.34 -3.97
N HIS A 26 -7.17 9.27 -3.14
CA HIS A 26 -7.96 10.39 -2.63
C HIS A 26 -7.34 11.74 -2.95
N THR A 27 -8.14 12.63 -3.52
CA THR A 27 -7.76 14.01 -3.90
C THR A 27 -8.35 15.08 -2.96
N GLY A 28 -9.09 14.66 -1.93
CA GLY A 28 -9.83 15.54 -1.01
C GLY A 28 -8.97 16.34 -0.03
N ALA A 29 -7.67 16.03 0.09
CA ALA A 29 -6.75 16.68 1.01
C ALA A 29 -6.71 18.22 0.84
N LYS A 30 -6.88 18.72 -0.40
CA LYS A 30 -6.88 20.16 -0.70
C LYS A 30 -7.95 20.93 0.10
N THR A 31 -9.10 20.32 0.41
CA THR A 31 -10.18 20.96 1.18
C THR A 31 -9.77 21.29 2.61
N TYR A 32 -8.68 20.71 3.09
CA TYR A 32 -8.10 20.94 4.41
C TYR A 32 -6.79 21.75 4.34
N GLY A 33 -6.48 22.36 3.18
CA GLY A 33 -5.24 23.12 2.98
C GLY A 33 -3.98 22.26 2.81
N ILE A 34 -4.13 20.94 2.69
CA ILE A 34 -3.01 20.00 2.58
C ILE A 34 -2.57 19.87 1.11
N SER A 35 -1.25 19.72 0.91
CA SER A 35 -0.62 19.50 -0.41
C SER A 35 -1.25 18.31 -1.16
N ARG A 36 -1.42 18.45 -2.47
CA ARG A 36 -1.86 17.33 -3.33
C ARG A 36 -0.82 16.22 -3.47
N ARG A 37 0.44 16.49 -3.10
CA ARG A 37 1.52 15.50 -3.12
C ARG A 37 1.49 14.60 -1.89
N ALA A 38 0.90 15.06 -0.79
CA ALA A 38 0.79 14.28 0.43
C ALA A 38 -0.15 13.08 0.24
N GLN A 39 0.30 11.90 0.62
CA GLN A 39 -0.46 10.66 0.54
C GLN A 39 -1.28 10.49 1.83
N CYS A 40 -2.53 10.02 1.75
CA CYS A 40 -3.37 9.90 2.96
C CYS A 40 -2.90 8.86 3.97
N GLY A 41 -2.03 7.91 3.57
CA GLY A 41 -1.45 6.93 4.48
C GLY A 41 -2.36 5.78 4.90
N VAL A 42 -3.68 5.88 4.65
CA VAL A 42 -4.69 4.97 5.22
C VAL A 42 -5.61 4.30 4.18
N CYS A 43 -5.61 4.76 2.92
CA CYS A 43 -6.34 4.10 1.84
C CYS A 43 -5.56 2.88 1.31
N PHE A 44 -6.25 1.99 0.58
CA PHE A 44 -5.65 0.76 0.04
C PHE A 44 -4.33 0.98 -0.70
N GLY A 45 -4.28 1.97 -1.61
CA GLY A 45 -3.07 2.29 -2.37
C GLY A 45 -1.91 2.80 -1.49
N CYS A 46 -2.20 3.53 -0.41
CA CYS A 46 -1.17 3.98 0.52
C CYS A 46 -0.68 2.85 1.43
N LEU A 47 -1.55 1.94 1.86
CA LEU A 47 -1.14 0.77 2.63
C LEU A 47 -0.23 -0.14 1.79
N LEU A 48 -0.66 -0.48 0.57
CA LEU A 48 0.15 -1.31 -0.33
C LEU A 48 1.51 -0.66 -0.61
N ARG A 49 1.55 0.66 -0.83
CA ARG A 49 2.80 1.41 -0.99
C ARG A 49 3.73 1.26 0.22
N LYS A 50 3.23 1.51 1.44
CA LYS A 50 4.01 1.37 2.67
C LYS A 50 4.55 -0.05 2.83
N ALA A 51 3.72 -1.06 2.57
CA ALA A 51 4.11 -2.47 2.60
C ALA A 51 5.25 -2.77 1.61
N SER A 52 5.15 -2.28 0.37
CA SER A 52 6.18 -2.47 -0.64
C SER A 52 7.52 -1.81 -0.27
N PHE A 53 7.51 -0.61 0.33
CA PHE A 53 8.75 0.01 0.84
C PHE A 53 9.40 -0.82 1.97
N ILE A 54 8.59 -1.28 2.93
CA ILE A 54 9.05 -2.13 4.03
C ILE A 54 9.65 -3.42 3.49
N ALA A 55 8.91 -4.14 2.63
CA ALA A 55 9.34 -5.41 2.08
C ALA A 55 10.59 -5.30 1.19
N SER A 56 10.76 -4.19 0.48
CA SER A 56 11.96 -3.96 -0.33
C SER A 56 13.15 -3.42 0.46
N GLY A 57 12.97 -3.03 1.73
CA GLY A 57 13.99 -2.35 2.54
C GLY A 57 14.41 -0.98 1.98
N VAL A 58 13.63 -0.38 1.07
CA VAL A 58 13.92 0.95 0.53
C VAL A 58 13.37 1.98 1.50
N THR A 59 14.15 3.01 1.82
CA THR A 59 13.68 4.09 2.69
C THR A 59 12.48 4.81 2.06
N ASP A 60 11.36 4.84 2.77
CA ASP A 60 10.18 5.60 2.38
C ASP A 60 10.33 7.07 2.81
N ARG A 61 10.39 8.00 1.85
CA ARG A 61 10.43 9.45 2.09
C ARG A 61 9.13 10.14 1.68
N THR A 62 8.08 9.37 1.48
CA THR A 62 6.77 9.87 1.12
C THR A 62 6.23 10.76 2.23
N GLU A 63 5.73 11.94 1.86
CA GLU A 63 4.95 12.78 2.77
C GLU A 63 3.58 12.13 2.99
N TYR A 64 3.36 11.54 4.17
CA TYR A 64 2.04 11.08 4.58
C TYR A 64 1.33 12.13 5.42
N ILE A 65 0.02 12.24 5.25
CA ILE A 65 -0.79 13.20 6.00
C ILE A 65 -0.79 12.83 7.48
N ASP A 66 -0.31 13.75 8.30
CA ASP A 66 -0.48 13.75 9.75
C ASP A 66 -1.53 14.81 10.13
N PRO A 67 -2.63 14.45 10.83
CA PRO A 67 -3.61 15.42 11.32
C PRO A 67 -3.02 16.54 12.17
N ASN A 68 -1.90 16.31 12.86
CA ASN A 68 -1.24 17.30 13.73
C ASN A 68 -2.22 18.05 14.68
N GLY A 69 -3.17 17.32 15.26
CA GLY A 69 -4.22 17.86 16.15
C GLY A 69 -5.47 18.44 15.47
N ASP A 70 -5.55 18.49 14.13
CA ASP A 70 -6.76 18.91 13.42
C ASP A 70 -7.79 17.76 13.38
N GLU A 71 -8.86 17.88 14.19
CA GLU A 71 -9.95 16.90 14.26
C GLU A 71 -10.67 16.70 12.92
N ARG A 72 -10.76 17.73 12.07
CA ARG A 72 -11.43 17.61 10.77
C ARG A 72 -10.62 16.72 9.84
N VAL A 73 -9.29 16.87 9.85
CA VAL A 73 -8.37 16.01 9.08
C VAL A 73 -8.37 14.60 9.64
N ALA A 74 -8.31 14.43 10.96
CA ALA A 74 -8.36 13.12 11.61
C ALA A 74 -9.65 12.35 11.26
N ASN A 75 -10.81 13.01 11.36
CA ASN A 75 -12.10 12.41 11.00
C ASN A 75 -12.18 12.06 9.51
N TRP A 76 -11.61 12.92 8.66
CA TRP A 76 -11.53 12.63 7.23
C TRP A 76 -10.67 11.40 6.95
N LEU A 77 -9.45 11.31 7.50
CA LEU A 77 -8.59 10.13 7.36
C LEU A 77 -9.29 8.87 7.87
N LYS A 78 -9.93 8.94 9.04
CA LYS A 78 -10.73 7.82 9.59
C LYS A 78 -11.83 7.37 8.62
N SER A 79 -12.52 8.30 7.97
CA SER A 79 -13.55 7.98 6.95
C SER A 79 -13.00 7.37 5.66
N LYS A 80 -11.69 7.48 5.41
CA LYS A 80 -10.98 6.95 4.24
C LYS A 80 -10.13 5.72 4.55
N SER A 81 -9.94 5.43 5.83
CA SER A 81 -9.10 4.32 6.27
C SER A 81 -9.73 3.00 5.88
N VAL A 82 -8.89 2.12 5.32
CA VAL A 82 -9.21 0.71 5.11
C VAL A 82 -8.40 -0.19 6.03
N GLU A 83 -7.70 0.37 7.03
CA GLU A 83 -6.78 -0.38 7.89
C GLU A 83 -7.50 -1.50 8.65
N ALA A 84 -8.70 -1.24 9.19
CA ALA A 84 -9.50 -2.26 9.86
C ALA A 84 -9.90 -3.40 8.90
N ALA A 85 -10.42 -3.06 7.71
CA ALA A 85 -10.77 -4.05 6.70
C ALA A 85 -9.55 -4.84 6.20
N MET A 86 -8.38 -4.19 6.12
CA MET A 86 -7.13 -4.84 5.76
C MET A 86 -6.64 -5.79 6.86
N ARG A 87 -6.73 -5.38 8.13
CA ARG A 87 -6.44 -6.25 9.27
C ARG A 87 -7.31 -7.51 9.24
N ASP A 88 -8.61 -7.34 9.02
CA ASP A 88 -9.55 -8.45 8.94
C ASP A 88 -9.21 -9.39 7.78
N PHE A 89 -8.93 -8.83 6.59
CA PHE A 89 -8.48 -9.60 5.43
C PHE A 89 -7.20 -10.41 5.70
N LEU A 90 -6.20 -9.80 6.36
CA LEU A 90 -4.92 -10.45 6.65
C LEU A 90 -4.99 -11.44 7.82
N SER A 91 -6.08 -11.44 8.60
CA SER A 91 -6.31 -12.38 9.70
C SER A 91 -6.60 -13.80 9.23
N THR A 92 -6.91 -13.97 7.94
CA THR A 92 -7.16 -15.25 7.28
C THR A 92 -6.06 -15.56 6.27
N GLU A 93 -5.75 -16.84 6.09
CA GLU A 93 -4.89 -17.30 4.99
C GLU A 93 -5.65 -17.33 3.66
N LEU A 94 -4.92 -17.26 2.55
CA LEU A 94 -5.49 -17.45 1.22
C LEU A 94 -6.01 -18.88 1.05
N ARG A 95 -7.28 -19.03 0.68
CA ARG A 95 -7.92 -20.34 0.46
C ARG A 95 -8.11 -20.60 -1.03
N GLU A 96 -8.24 -21.87 -1.40
CA GLU A 96 -8.48 -22.26 -2.79
C GLU A 96 -9.80 -21.68 -3.35
N GLU A 97 -10.82 -21.54 -2.50
CA GLU A 97 -12.09 -20.90 -2.88
C GLU A 97 -11.90 -19.43 -3.27
N ASP A 98 -10.99 -18.72 -2.61
CA ASP A 98 -10.70 -17.33 -2.94
C ASP A 98 -10.12 -17.25 -4.37
N LEU A 99 -9.19 -18.15 -4.71
CA LEU A 99 -8.61 -18.26 -6.07
C LEU A 99 -9.66 -18.64 -7.12
N ALA A 100 -10.60 -19.51 -6.79
CA ALA A 100 -11.67 -19.93 -7.71
C ALA A 100 -12.63 -18.78 -8.06
N THR A 101 -12.80 -17.80 -7.16
CA THR A 101 -13.60 -16.59 -7.43
C THR A 101 -12.84 -15.53 -8.23
N MET A 102 -11.50 -15.61 -8.27
CA MET A 102 -10.69 -14.73 -9.11
C MET A 102 -10.88 -15.11 -10.58
N ARG A 103 -11.16 -14.13 -11.44
CA ARG A 103 -11.25 -14.33 -12.90
C ARG A 103 -9.85 -14.49 -13.52
N ILE A 104 -9.12 -15.53 -13.10
CA ILE A 104 -7.75 -15.79 -13.53
C ILE A 104 -7.77 -16.32 -14.97
N PRO A 105 -7.02 -15.70 -15.91
CA PRO A 105 -6.87 -16.23 -17.26
C PRO A 105 -6.36 -17.67 -17.26
N ASN A 106 -6.88 -18.52 -18.14
CA ASN A 106 -6.46 -19.91 -18.28
C ASN A 106 -5.00 -20.10 -18.73
N THR A 107 -4.32 -19.02 -19.13
CA THR A 107 -2.89 -18.98 -19.42
C THR A 107 -2.01 -18.88 -18.15
N ILE A 108 -2.60 -18.60 -16.99
CA ILE A 108 -1.89 -18.50 -15.71
C ILE A 108 -2.20 -19.74 -14.88
N ARG A 109 -1.15 -20.41 -14.38
CA ARG A 109 -1.34 -21.55 -13.47
C ARG A 109 -1.86 -21.02 -12.13
N LEU A 110 -2.85 -21.70 -11.55
CA LEU A 110 -3.39 -21.33 -10.23
C LEU A 110 -2.31 -21.26 -9.15
N ALA A 111 -1.29 -22.13 -9.20
CA ALA A 111 -0.16 -22.10 -8.28
C ALA A 111 0.65 -20.80 -8.37
N ASP A 112 0.82 -20.22 -9.56
CA ASP A 112 1.56 -18.97 -9.74
C ASP A 112 0.74 -17.77 -9.22
N ALA A 113 -0.58 -17.80 -9.44
CA ALA A 113 -1.50 -16.80 -8.88
C ALA A 113 -1.53 -16.87 -7.34
N ALA A 114 -1.60 -18.07 -6.77
CA ALA A 114 -1.54 -18.29 -5.33
C ALA A 114 -0.22 -17.77 -4.74
N ALA A 115 0.91 -18.12 -5.37
CA ALA A 115 2.23 -17.64 -4.94
C ALA A 115 2.34 -16.11 -4.99
N LEU A 116 1.76 -15.47 -6.02
CA LEU A 116 1.70 -14.01 -6.11
C LEU A 116 0.85 -13.40 -4.98
N CYS A 117 -0.34 -13.96 -4.72
CA CYS A 117 -1.23 -13.47 -3.67
C CYS A 117 -0.61 -13.61 -2.28
N ASN A 118 -0.03 -14.77 -1.98
CA ASN A 118 0.64 -15.02 -0.69
C ASN A 118 1.79 -14.04 -0.46
N ARG A 119 2.65 -13.81 -1.47
CA ARG A 119 3.70 -12.78 -1.35
C ARG A 119 3.12 -11.40 -1.05
N ALA A 120 2.06 -10.99 -1.75
CA ALA A 120 1.43 -9.70 -1.51
C ALA A 120 0.83 -9.59 -0.09
N MET A 121 0.23 -10.67 0.42
CA MET A 121 -0.27 -10.72 1.79
C MET A 121 0.87 -10.64 2.81
N ASP A 122 1.98 -11.34 2.57
CA ASP A 122 3.15 -11.30 3.45
C ASP A 122 3.80 -9.90 3.48
N GLU A 123 3.89 -9.21 2.34
CA GLU A 123 4.32 -7.81 2.29
C GLU A 123 3.41 -6.92 3.15
N LEU A 124 2.09 -7.08 3.01
CA LEU A 124 1.09 -6.32 3.77
C LEU A 124 1.13 -6.61 5.28
N ARG A 125 1.41 -7.86 5.68
CA ARG A 125 1.61 -8.23 7.11
C ARG A 125 2.81 -7.55 7.74
N GLY A 126 3.77 -7.08 6.93
CA GLY A 126 4.88 -6.24 7.40
C GLY A 126 4.44 -4.87 7.93
N LEU A 127 3.21 -4.44 7.64
CA LEU A 127 2.63 -3.25 8.25
C LEU A 127 2.12 -3.56 9.65
N SER A 128 2.47 -2.72 10.62
CA SER A 128 1.83 -2.68 11.94
C SER A 128 0.45 -2.02 11.84
N LEU A 129 -0.45 -2.64 11.08
CA LEU A 129 -1.84 -2.18 10.93
C LEU A 129 -2.59 -2.20 12.24
#